data_AF-A0A530L8B0-F1
#
_entry.id   AF-A0A530L8B0-F1
#
_cell.length_a   1.000
_cell.length_b   1.000
_cell.length_c   1.000
_cell.angle_alpha   90.00
_cell.angle_beta   90.00
_cell.angle_gamma   90.00
#
_symmetry.space_group_name_H-M   'P 1'
#
loop_
_entity.id
_entity.type
_entity.pdbx_description
1 polymer ?
#
loop_
_entity_poly.entity_id
_entity_poly.type
_entity_poly.pdbx_seq_one_letter_code
_entity_poly.pdbx_strand_id
1 'polypeptide(L)'
;EPRPDTETLVEAILPFVKAMAAREGDCRILDLGTGTGAIALALLSAVPAATATGVDISQEALATAMRNAGELGLAGRFTALKSDWFEKVSGRYHVIVANPPYIPSDDIGNLQDEVRGFDPRQALDGGVDGLSPYRK
;
A
#
# COMPACT_ATOMS: atom_id res chain seq x y z
N GLU A 1 -1.84 10.84 8.82
CA GLU A 1 -2.83 10.95 7.71
C GLU A 1 -2.25 10.30 6.47
N PRO A 2 -3.07 9.70 5.59
CA PRO A 2 -2.61 9.32 4.25
C PRO A 2 -2.14 10.58 3.50
N ARG A 3 -1.02 10.49 2.78
CA ARG A 3 -0.51 11.62 1.98
C ARG A 3 -1.44 11.91 0.79
N PRO A 4 -1.52 13.16 0.28
CA PRO A 4 -2.29 13.51 -0.93
C PRO A 4 -2.02 12.59 -2.15
N ASP A 5 -0.78 12.11 -2.26
CA ASP A 5 -0.36 11.16 -3.31
C ASP A 5 -1.13 9.84 -3.23
N THR A 6 -1.52 9.42 -2.02
CA THR A 6 -2.26 8.17 -1.76
C THR A 6 -3.69 8.27 -2.27
N GLU A 7 -4.36 9.41 -2.04
CA GLU A 7 -5.72 9.67 -2.53
C GLU A 7 -5.73 9.74 -4.05
N THR A 8 -4.77 10.47 -4.63
CA THR A 8 -4.61 10.58 -6.09
C THR A 8 -4.42 9.21 -6.74
N LEU A 9 -3.59 8.34 -6.15
CA LEU A 9 -3.37 6.98 -6.65
C LEU A 9 -4.65 6.14 -6.59
N VAL A 10 -5.40 6.21 -5.48
CA VAL A 10 -6.68 5.50 -5.33
C VAL A 10 -7.68 5.96 -6.38
N GLU A 11 -7.84 7.27 -6.57
CA GLU A 11 -8.73 7.84 -7.58
C GLU A 11 -8.36 7.39 -9.00
N ALA A 12 -7.06 7.40 -9.32
CA ALA A 12 -6.56 7.01 -10.63
C ALA A 12 -6.81 5.52 -10.94
N ILE A 13 -6.65 4.63 -9.95
CA ILE A 13 -6.75 3.17 -10.17
C ILE A 13 -8.18 2.63 -10.02
N LEU A 14 -9.04 3.31 -9.27
CA LEU A 14 -10.40 2.84 -8.97
C LEU A 14 -11.24 2.47 -10.21
N PRO A 15 -11.24 3.23 -11.32
CA PRO A 15 -11.96 2.85 -12.53
C PRO A 15 -11.52 1.50 -13.11
N PHE A 16 -10.22 1.19 -13.04
CA PHE A 16 -9.66 -0.07 -13.54
C PHE A 16 -10.05 -1.25 -12.66
N VAL A 17 -10.00 -1.07 -11.33
CA VAL A 17 -10.45 -2.10 -10.37
C VAL A 17 -11.93 -2.40 -10.57
N LYS A 18 -12.77 -1.37 -10.73
CA LYS A 18 -14.21 -1.53 -11.01
C LYS A 18 -14.47 -2.27 -12.32
N ALA A 19 -13.79 -1.87 -13.39
CA ALA A 19 -13.93 -2.51 -14.70
C ALA A 19 -13.49 -3.99 -14.67
N MET A 20 -12.40 -4.29 -13.97
CA MET A 20 -11.92 -5.66 -13.79
C MET A 20 -12.92 -6.52 -13.02
N ALA A 21 -13.38 -6.03 -11.86
CA ALA A 21 -14.35 -6.71 -11.03
C ALA A 21 -15.68 -6.95 -11.77
N ALA A 22 -16.14 -6.00 -12.58
CA ALA A 22 -17.35 -6.16 -13.39
C ALA A 22 -17.18 -7.21 -14.50
N ARG A 23 -15.96 -7.36 -15.03
CA ARG A 23 -15.65 -8.27 -16.15
C ARG A 23 -15.42 -9.70 -15.70
N GLU A 24 -14.67 -9.90 -14.62
CA GLU A 24 -14.22 -11.23 -14.14
C GLU A 24 -15.04 -11.73 -12.94
N GLY A 25 -15.85 -10.88 -12.32
CA GLY A 25 -16.55 -11.20 -11.06
C GLY A 25 -15.65 -11.17 -9.82
N ASP A 26 -14.34 -10.96 -10.00
CA ASP A 26 -13.36 -10.74 -8.94
C ASP A 26 -12.32 -9.68 -9.34
N CYS A 27 -11.61 -9.13 -8.36
CA CYS A 27 -10.39 -8.36 -8.61
C CYS A 27 -9.41 -8.58 -7.46
N ARG A 28 -8.19 -9.02 -7.78
CA ARG A 28 -7.16 -9.37 -6.80
C ARG A 28 -6.10 -8.29 -6.82
N ILE A 29 -5.97 -7.58 -5.73
CA ILE A 29 -5.09 -6.41 -5.58
C ILE A 29 -3.88 -6.82 -4.75
N LEU A 30 -2.69 -6.43 -5.18
CA LEU A 30 -1.48 -6.47 -4.38
C LEU A 30 -1.09 -5.03 -4.03
N ASP A 31 -0.93 -4.73 -2.75
CA ASP A 31 -0.48 -3.43 -2.25
C ASP A 31 0.89 -3.57 -1.59
N LEU A 32 1.94 -3.07 -2.26
CA LEU A 32 3.33 -3.19 -1.84
C LEU A 32 3.73 -2.00 -0.96
N GLY A 33 4.26 -2.28 0.23
CA GLY A 33 4.50 -1.27 1.24
C GLY A 33 3.17 -0.76 1.83
N THR A 34 2.27 -1.69 2.16
CA THR A 34 0.87 -1.38 2.50
C THR A 34 0.74 -0.45 3.71
N GLY A 35 1.74 -0.41 4.61
CA GLY A 35 1.71 0.49 5.77
C GLY A 35 0.47 0.26 6.63
N THR A 36 -0.37 1.28 6.74
CA THR A 36 -1.65 1.23 7.46
C THR A 36 -2.78 0.56 6.67
N GLY A 37 -2.52 0.11 5.44
CA GLY A 37 -3.50 -0.46 4.52
C GLY A 37 -4.30 0.58 3.74
N ALA A 38 -3.94 1.87 3.77
CA ALA A 38 -4.76 2.96 3.26
C ALA A 38 -5.26 2.74 1.81
N ILE A 39 -4.36 2.36 0.89
CA ILE A 39 -4.70 2.14 -0.53
C ILE A 39 -5.59 0.91 -0.66
N ALA A 40 -5.13 -0.24 -0.16
CA ALA A 40 -5.87 -1.49 -0.25
C ALA A 40 -7.29 -1.37 0.34
N LEU A 41 -7.42 -0.80 1.54
CA LEU A 41 -8.70 -0.68 2.24
C LEU A 41 -9.64 0.31 1.57
N ALA A 42 -9.13 1.42 1.00
CA ALA A 42 -9.95 2.33 0.21
C ALA A 42 -10.52 1.64 -1.04
N LEU A 43 -9.71 0.86 -1.77
CA LEU A 43 -10.17 0.11 -2.94
C LEU A 43 -11.16 -1.00 -2.56
N LEU A 44 -10.93 -1.71 -1.45
CA LEU A 44 -11.86 -2.73 -0.95
C LEU A 44 -13.21 -2.13 -0.53
N SER A 45 -13.21 -0.95 0.08
CA SER A 45 -14.43 -0.24 0.46
C SER A 45 -15.27 0.14 -0.76
N ALA A 46 -14.62 0.60 -1.83
CA ALA A 46 -15.28 1.04 -3.06
C ALA A 46 -15.68 -0.10 -4.02
N VAL A 47 -15.06 -1.28 -3.90
CA VAL A 47 -15.28 -2.42 -4.81
C VAL A 47 -15.52 -3.71 -4.00
N PRO A 48 -16.79 -4.10 -3.79
CA PRO A 48 -17.13 -5.27 -2.96
C PRO A 48 -16.57 -6.62 -3.45
N ALA A 49 -16.42 -6.79 -4.76
CA ALA A 49 -15.88 -8.00 -5.37
C ALA A 49 -14.33 -8.05 -5.38
N ALA A 50 -13.66 -7.01 -4.87
CA ALA A 50 -12.22 -7.00 -4.77
C ALA A 50 -11.74 -7.70 -3.48
N THR A 51 -10.57 -8.33 -3.57
CA THR A 51 -9.76 -8.79 -2.44
C THR A 51 -8.36 -8.20 -2.55
N ALA A 52 -7.69 -8.00 -1.41
CA ALA A 52 -6.38 -7.38 -1.37
C ALA A 52 -5.39 -8.16 -0.51
N THR A 53 -4.16 -8.27 -0.99
CA THR A 53 -2.99 -8.67 -0.19
C THR A 53 -2.16 -7.41 0.06
N GLY A 54 -2.08 -6.98 1.31
CA GLY A 54 -1.17 -5.93 1.75
C GLY A 54 0.17 -6.53 2.17
N VAL A 55 1.25 -6.06 1.55
CA VAL A 55 2.61 -6.53 1.78
C VAL A 55 3.43 -5.44 2.47
N ASP A 56 4.13 -5.80 3.53
CA ASP A 56 5.07 -4.89 4.19
C ASP A 56 6.23 -5.67 4.82
N ILE A 57 7.38 -5.02 4.96
CA ILE A 57 8.52 -5.56 5.71
C ILE A 57 8.30 -5.43 7.23
N SER A 58 7.50 -4.44 7.64
CA SER A 58 7.20 -4.15 9.05
C SER A 58 6.01 -4.97 9.55
N GLN A 59 6.25 -5.78 10.58
CA GLN A 59 5.17 -6.52 11.25
C GLN A 59 4.18 -5.58 11.96
N GLU A 60 4.65 -4.44 12.44
CA GLU A 60 3.83 -3.44 13.13
C GLU A 60 2.89 -2.71 12.16
N ALA A 61 3.38 -2.41 10.95
CA ALA A 61 2.56 -1.88 9.86
C ALA A 61 1.43 -2.86 9.51
N LEU A 62 1.77 -4.13 9.29
CA LEU A 62 0.78 -5.18 9.00
C LEU A 62 -0.25 -5.36 10.11
N ALA A 63 0.18 -5.32 11.37
CA ALA A 63 -0.74 -5.36 12.51
C ALA A 63 -1.70 -4.16 12.51
N THR A 64 -1.21 -2.99 12.13
CA THR A 64 -2.02 -1.78 11.98
C THR A 64 -3.01 -1.90 10.82
N ALA A 65 -2.56 -2.37 9.65
CA ALA A 65 -3.44 -2.62 8.50
C ALA A 65 -4.55 -3.63 8.81
N MET A 66 -4.24 -4.73 9.51
CA MET A 66 -5.23 -5.70 9.94
C MET A 66 -6.25 -5.13 10.94
N ARG A 67 -5.83 -4.27 11.88
CA ARG A 67 -6.74 -3.57 12.79
C ARG A 67 -7.69 -2.66 12.02
N ASN A 68 -7.16 -1.82 11.13
CA ASN A 68 -7.95 -0.93 10.28
C ASN A 68 -8.94 -1.72 9.40
N ALA A 69 -8.50 -2.84 8.84
CA ALA A 69 -9.37 -3.73 8.08
C ALA A 69 -10.52 -4.27 8.95
N GLY A 70 -10.26 -4.63 10.21
CA GLY A 70 -11.27 -5.05 11.17
C GLY A 70 -12.28 -3.96 11.48
N GLU A 71 -11.80 -2.76 11.82
CA GLU A 71 -12.65 -1.60 12.16
C GLU A 71 -13.56 -1.17 11.00
N LEU A 72 -13.09 -1.33 9.76
CA LEU A 72 -13.85 -1.05 8.54
C LEU A 72 -14.75 -2.22 8.08
N GLY A 73 -14.75 -3.36 8.76
CA GLY A 73 -15.49 -4.55 8.35
C GLY A 73 -14.96 -5.22 7.06
N LEU A 74 -13.70 -4.98 6.73
CA LEU A 74 -13.00 -5.45 5.52
C LEU A 74 -12.09 -6.67 5.77
N ALA A 75 -11.94 -7.12 7.02
CA ALA A 75 -11.03 -8.19 7.39
C ALA A 75 -11.22 -9.50 6.59
N GLY A 76 -12.45 -9.81 6.13
CA GLY A 76 -12.72 -10.99 5.30
C GLY A 76 -12.17 -10.90 3.86
N ARG A 77 -11.73 -9.71 3.42
CA ARG A 77 -11.24 -9.45 2.04
C ARG A 77 -9.82 -8.89 2.00
N PHE A 78 -9.19 -8.70 3.16
CA PHE A 78 -7.83 -8.19 3.29
C PHE A 78 -6.93 -9.26 3.92
N THR A 79 -5.78 -9.51 3.30
CA THR A 79 -4.74 -10.41 3.82
C THR A 79 -3.44 -9.63 4.00
N ALA A 80 -2.82 -9.75 5.18
CA ALA A 80 -1.52 -9.18 5.47
C ALA A 80 -0.41 -10.21 5.23
N LEU A 81 0.67 -9.81 4.54
CA LEU A 81 1.83 -10.66 4.26
C LEU A 81 3.13 -9.93 4.57
N LYS A 82 3.95 -10.50 5.47
CA LYS A 82 5.29 -9.98 5.77
C LYS A 82 6.31 -10.42 4.72
N SER A 83 6.81 -9.48 3.93
CA SER A 83 7.76 -9.72 2.83
C SER A 83 8.60 -8.47 2.53
N ASP A 84 9.83 -8.63 2.04
CA ASP A 84 10.55 -7.55 1.36
C ASP A 84 10.07 -7.55 -0.11
N TRP A 85 9.23 -6.57 -0.46
CA TRP A 85 8.58 -6.50 -1.77
C TRP A 85 7.98 -7.85 -2.19
N PHE A 86 8.38 -8.37 -3.35
CA PHE A 86 7.84 -9.58 -3.94
C PHE A 86 8.41 -10.89 -3.37
N GLU A 87 9.41 -10.87 -2.47
CA GLU A 87 10.17 -12.06 -2.03
C GLU A 87 9.29 -13.26 -1.65
N LYS A 88 8.18 -13.01 -0.95
CA LYS A 88 7.22 -14.04 -0.51
C LYS A 88 5.85 -13.95 -1.19
N VAL A 89 5.72 -13.06 -2.17
CA VAL A 89 4.48 -12.91 -2.94
C VAL A 89 4.39 -14.05 -3.96
N SER A 90 3.22 -14.66 -4.04
CA SER A 90 2.95 -15.73 -5.02
C SER A 90 1.58 -15.55 -5.65
N GLY A 91 1.35 -16.21 -6.78
CA GLY A 91 0.08 -16.14 -7.51
C GLY A 91 0.00 -14.98 -8.51
N ARG A 92 -1.23 -14.67 -8.94
CA ARG A 92 -1.51 -13.65 -9.94
C ARG A 92 -2.50 -12.62 -9.42
N TYR A 93 -2.14 -11.36 -9.62
CA TYR A 93 -2.93 -10.20 -9.25
C TYR A 93 -3.41 -9.49 -10.51
N HIS A 94 -4.60 -8.93 -10.42
CA HIS A 94 -5.17 -8.11 -11.48
C HIS A 94 -4.61 -6.70 -11.44
N VAL A 95 -4.31 -6.20 -10.23
CA VAL A 95 -3.76 -4.87 -9.98
C VAL A 95 -2.63 -5.01 -8.96
N ILE A 96 -1.51 -4.36 -9.25
CA ILE A 96 -0.41 -4.18 -8.30
C ILE A 96 -0.26 -2.67 -8.10
N VAL A 97 -0.34 -2.22 -6.85
CA VAL A 97 -0.16 -0.82 -6.46
C VAL A 97 0.95 -0.72 -5.42
N ALA A 98 1.60 0.43 -5.38
CA ALA A 98 2.62 0.75 -4.39
C ALA A 98 2.68 2.26 -4.20
N ASN A 99 2.87 2.71 -2.97
CA ASN A 99 3.35 4.06 -2.66
C ASN A 99 4.68 3.93 -1.90
N PRO A 100 5.76 3.56 -2.59
CA PRO A 100 7.04 3.27 -1.95
C PRO A 100 7.70 4.55 -1.42
N PRO A 101 8.66 4.44 -0.49
CA PRO A 101 9.47 5.59 -0.10
C PRO A 101 10.26 6.13 -1.30
N TYR A 102 10.20 7.44 -1.53
CA TYR A 102 10.78 8.07 -2.73
C TYR A 102 11.71 9.25 -2.42
N ILE A 103 11.99 9.51 -1.14
CA ILE A 103 12.81 10.66 -0.73
C ILE A 103 14.28 10.25 -0.74
N PRO A 104 15.18 11.00 -1.41
CA PRO A 104 16.61 10.77 -1.33
C PRO A 104 17.11 10.82 0.12
N SER A 105 18.00 9.90 0.49
CA SER A 105 18.45 9.75 1.89
C SER A 105 19.01 11.04 2.50
N ASP A 106 19.70 11.86 1.69
CA ASP A 106 20.30 13.12 2.13
C ASP A 106 19.27 14.24 2.36
N ASP A 107 18.09 14.13 1.75
CA ASP A 107 17.01 15.11 1.88
C ASP A 107 16.14 14.88 3.12
N ILE A 108 16.17 13.67 3.70
CA ILE A 108 15.34 13.31 4.86
C ILE A 108 15.60 14.22 6.06
N GLY A 109 16.85 14.63 6.26
CA GLY A 109 17.23 15.53 7.36
C GLY A 109 16.60 16.93 7.26
N ASN A 110 16.26 17.36 6.05
CA ASN A 110 15.71 18.68 5.73
C ASN A 110 14.18 18.69 5.64
N LEU A 111 13.52 17.54 5.83
CA LEU A 111 12.07 17.45 5.85
C LEU A 111 11.49 18.23 7.04
N GLN A 112 10.30 18.81 6.84
CA GLN A 112 9.53 19.45 7.90
C GLN A 112 9.37 18.51 9.10
N ASP A 113 9.41 19.06 10.31
CA ASP A 113 9.38 18.29 11.55
C ASP A 113 8.13 17.41 11.66
N GLU A 114 6.99 17.82 11.07
CA GLU A 114 5.80 16.97 10.98
C GLU A 114 6.09 15.68 10.20
N VAL A 115 6.72 15.75 9.02
CA VAL A 115 7.00 14.57 8.19
C VAL A 115 7.99 13.63 8.87
N ARG A 116 8.99 14.19 9.57
CA ARG A 116 9.97 13.41 10.34
C ARG A 116 9.39 12.79 11.61
N GLY A 117 8.38 13.42 12.20
CA GLY A 117 7.78 13.02 13.48
C GLY A 117 6.64 12.01 13.35
N PHE A 118 5.94 11.97 12.22
CA PHE A 118 4.78 11.09 12.01
C PHE A 118 5.12 9.76 11.31
N ASP A 119 6.08 9.74 10.39
CA ASP A 119 6.41 8.56 9.60
C ASP A 119 7.78 7.98 10.00
N PRO A 120 7.92 6.64 10.16
CA PRO A 120 9.21 6.04 10.43
C PRO A 120 10.15 6.26 9.24
N ARG A 121 11.46 6.44 9.50
CA ARG A 121 12.46 6.73 8.44
C ARG A 121 12.41 5.74 7.27
N GLN A 122 12.13 4.46 7.55
CA GLN A 122 12.01 3.43 6.51
C GLN A 122 10.85 3.67 5.53
N ALA A 123 9.79 4.36 5.94
CA ALA A 123 8.68 4.77 5.08
C ALA A 123 8.99 6.05 4.27
N LEU A 124 10.15 6.68 4.52
CA LEU A 124 10.59 7.90 3.82
C LEU A 124 11.73 7.62 2.84
N ASP A 125 12.68 6.78 3.25
CA ASP A 125 13.99 6.63 2.60
C ASP A 125 13.93 5.80 1.31
N GLY A 126 13.99 6.48 0.17
CA GLY A 126 14.10 5.87 -1.15
C GLY A 126 15.55 5.56 -1.57
N GLY A 127 16.52 5.72 -0.67
CA GLY A 127 17.95 5.55 -0.92
C GLY A 127 18.61 6.76 -1.57
N VAL A 128 19.81 6.59 -2.14
CA VAL A 128 20.69 7.69 -2.59
C VAL A 128 19.98 8.67 -3.54
N ASP A 129 19.15 8.18 -4.44
CA ASP A 129 18.43 8.98 -5.44
C ASP A 129 16.91 8.90 -5.32
N GLY A 130 16.40 8.31 -4.22
CA GLY A 130 14.96 8.10 -4.04
C GLY A 130 14.36 6.94 -4.86
N LEU A 131 15.16 6.24 -5.67
CA LEU A 131 14.65 5.25 -6.64
C LEU A 131 14.92 3.79 -6.24
N SER A 132 15.51 3.52 -5.07
CA SER A 132 15.90 2.16 -4.66
C SER A 132 14.74 1.17 -4.63
N PRO A 133 13.54 1.53 -4.12
CA PRO A 133 12.38 0.62 -4.14
C PRO A 133 11.95 0.17 -5.54
N TYR A 134 12.06 1.04 -6.53
CA TYR A 134 11.62 0.76 -7.91
C TYR A 134 12.58 -0.17 -8.66
N ARG A 135 13.77 -0.44 -8.10
CA ARG A 135 14.78 -1.34 -8.66
C ARG A 135 14.71 -2.77 -8.09
N LYS A 136 13.79 -3.01 -7.16
CA LYS A 136 13.62 -4.30 -6.47
C LYS A 136 12.51 -5.15 -7.09
#